data_AF-A0A2M7VF03-F1
#
_entry.id   AF-A0A2M7VF03-F1
#
_cell.length_a   1.000
_cell.length_b   1.000
_cell.length_c   1.000
_cell.angle_alpha   90.00
_cell.angle_beta   90.00
_cell.angle_gamma   90.00
#
_symmetry.space_group_name_H-M   'P 1'
#
loop_
_entity.id
_entity.type
_entity.pdbx_description
1 polymer ?
#
loop_
_entity_poly.entity_id
_entity_poly.type
_entity_poly.pdbx_seq_one_letter_code
_entity_poly.pdbx_strand_id
1 'polypeptide(L)'
;MGVDGAEVINKIKDVHQQIIIHDPTQPLKLKQTFDLVTCIEVAEHLPEESADTLVDSLCRLAPRIFFTAAVPGQGPRSIGHINEQPHEYWQKKFADHNFCYHPQLSHHLRRLFKQQDVSWWVRNNTMVFEKK
;
A
#
# COMPACT_ATOMS: atom_id res chain seq x y z
N MET A 1 2.14 11.26 -9.22
CA MET A 1 3.52 10.82 -8.94
C MET A 1 3.45 9.38 -8.46
N GLY A 2 4.32 8.51 -8.95
CA GLY A 2 4.47 7.11 -8.55
C GLY A 2 5.84 6.83 -7.96
N VAL A 3 5.97 5.70 -7.28
CA VAL A 3 7.21 5.20 -6.71
C VAL A 3 7.27 3.70 -6.95
N ASP A 4 8.41 3.19 -7.38
CA ASP A 4 8.60 1.77 -7.67
C ASP A 4 10.06 1.37 -7.50
N GLY A 5 10.33 0.11 -7.15
CA GLY A 5 11.70 -0.41 -7.00
C GLY A 5 12.32 -0.92 -8.30
N ALA A 6 11.54 -1.10 -9.37
CA ALA A 6 12.00 -1.75 -10.58
C ALA A 6 12.57 -0.75 -11.60
N GLU A 7 13.87 -0.86 -11.89
CA GLU A 7 14.54 -0.04 -12.90
C GLU A 7 13.95 -0.17 -14.31
N VAL A 8 13.19 -1.25 -14.58
CA VAL A 8 12.49 -1.47 -15.86
C VAL A 8 11.53 -0.31 -16.20
N ILE A 9 11.06 0.44 -15.21
CA ILE A 9 10.20 1.61 -15.41
C ILE A 9 10.86 2.70 -16.25
N ASN A 10 12.18 2.83 -16.19
CA ASN A 10 12.91 3.80 -17.03
C ASN A 10 12.74 3.50 -18.54
N LYS A 11 12.21 2.32 -18.90
CA LYS A 11 11.93 1.91 -20.28
C LYS A 11 10.46 2.08 -20.67
N ILE A 12 9.58 2.40 -19.72
CA ILE A 12 8.15 2.60 -20.00
C ILE A 12 7.94 4.04 -20.48
N LYS A 13 7.56 4.17 -21.75
CA LYS A 13 7.24 5.46 -22.36
C LYS A 13 6.08 6.13 -21.61
N ASP A 14 6.09 7.46 -21.59
CA ASP A 14 5.03 8.34 -21.07
C ASP A 14 4.80 8.37 -19.55
N VAL A 15 5.29 7.39 -18.78
CA VAL A 15 5.14 7.38 -17.29
C VAL A 15 6.43 7.59 -16.51
N HIS A 16 7.60 7.30 -17.11
CA HIS A 16 8.89 7.35 -16.40
C HIS A 16 9.19 8.71 -15.75
N GLN A 17 8.72 9.83 -16.31
CA GLN A 17 8.94 11.17 -15.73
C GLN A 17 8.11 11.43 -14.47
N GLN A 18 7.10 10.59 -14.21
CA GLN A 18 6.21 10.73 -13.05
C GLN A 18 6.50 9.69 -11.98
N ILE A 19 7.48 8.80 -12.19
CA ILE A 19 7.83 7.71 -11.28
C ILE A 19 9.25 7.93 -10.73
N ILE A 20 9.40 7.77 -9.43
CA ILE A 20 10.70 7.78 -8.76
C ILE A 20 11.11 6.33 -8.51
N ILE A 21 12.33 5.96 -8.90
CA ILE A 21 12.90 4.67 -8.53
C ILE A 21 13.36 4.74 -7.08
N HIS A 22 12.77 3.94 -6.21
CA HIS A 22 13.08 3.92 -4.77
C HIS A 22 12.77 2.55 -4.18
N ASP A 23 13.66 2.08 -3.31
CA ASP A 23 13.46 0.85 -2.54
C ASP A 23 12.48 1.12 -1.38
N PRO A 24 11.27 0.52 -1.38
CA PRO A 24 10.27 0.76 -0.33
C PRO A 24 10.67 0.21 1.05
N THR A 25 11.75 -0.57 1.15
CA THR A 25 12.33 -0.96 2.44
C THR A 25 13.11 0.18 3.11
N GLN A 26 13.41 1.24 2.37
CA GLN A 26 14.14 2.42 2.84
C GLN A 26 13.19 3.60 3.06
N PRO A 27 13.47 4.50 4.04
CA PRO A 27 12.63 5.66 4.28
C PRO A 27 12.48 6.55 3.03
N LEU A 28 11.24 6.76 2.59
CA LEU A 28 10.96 7.65 1.47
C LEU A 28 10.78 9.09 1.99
N LYS A 29 11.61 9.99 1.45
CA LYS A 29 11.61 11.43 1.79
C LYS A 29 11.37 12.25 0.54
N LEU A 30 10.15 12.78 0.40
CA LEU A 30 9.79 13.72 -0.65
C LEU A 30 9.66 15.13 -0.07
N LYS A 31 9.96 16.15 -0.86
CA LYS A 31 9.83 17.56 -0.45
C LYS A 31 8.39 18.08 -0.44
N GLN A 32 7.45 17.25 -0.87
CA GLN A 32 6.04 17.58 -1.02
C GLN A 32 5.18 16.49 -0.37
N THR A 33 3.97 16.88 -0.01
CA THR A 33 2.90 15.99 0.46
C THR A 33 1.77 15.94 -0.56
N PHE A 34 0.86 15.00 -0.38
CA PHE A 34 -0.28 14.73 -1.24
C PHE A 34 -1.55 14.64 -0.41
N ASP A 35 -2.70 14.71 -1.07
CA ASP A 35 -3.99 14.52 -0.40
C ASP A 35 -4.31 13.03 -0.17
N LEU A 36 -3.77 12.15 -1.01
CA LEU A 36 -3.98 10.70 -0.97
C LEU A 36 -2.70 9.96 -1.39
N VAL A 37 -2.38 8.87 -0.68
CA VAL A 37 -1.39 7.87 -1.10
C VAL A 37 -2.08 6.53 -1.34
N THR A 38 -1.71 5.85 -2.41
CA THR A 38 -2.16 4.47 -2.71
C THR A 38 -0.98 3.51 -2.63
N CYS A 39 -1.10 2.45 -1.86
CA CYS A 39 -0.14 1.34 -1.80
C CYS A 39 -0.91 0.03 -2.05
N ILE A 40 -0.67 -0.62 -3.20
CA ILE A 40 -1.53 -1.69 -3.71
C ILE A 40 -0.67 -2.91 -4.03
N GLU A 41 -0.87 -4.00 -3.28
CA GLU A 41 -0.16 -5.29 -3.43
C GLU A 41 1.37 -5.11 -3.48
N VAL A 42 1.91 -4.44 -2.45
CA VAL A 42 3.36 -4.20 -2.29
C VAL A 42 3.88 -4.79 -0.98
N ALA A 43 3.17 -4.56 0.13
CA ALA A 43 3.71 -4.78 1.46
C ALA A 43 3.96 -6.26 1.79
N GLU A 44 3.21 -7.17 1.18
CA GLU A 44 3.36 -8.62 1.27
C GLU A 44 4.67 -9.14 0.66
N HIS A 45 5.28 -8.34 -0.21
CA HIS A 45 6.51 -8.67 -0.91
C HIS A 45 7.77 -8.21 -0.19
N LEU A 46 7.62 -7.40 0.85
CA LEU A 46 8.74 -6.84 1.61
C LEU A 46 9.04 -7.71 2.83
N PRO A 47 10.28 -7.72 3.34
CA PRO A 47 10.57 -8.31 4.64
C PRO A 47 9.70 -7.70 5.74
N GLU A 48 9.27 -8.50 6.72
CA GLU A 48 8.39 -8.04 7.79
C GLU A 48 8.98 -6.85 8.57
N GLU A 49 10.30 -6.86 8.77
CA GLU A 49 11.05 -5.79 9.43
C GLU A 49 10.97 -4.44 8.71
N SER A 50 10.61 -4.44 7.42
CA SER A 50 10.43 -3.21 6.62
C SER A 50 9.03 -2.62 6.74
N ALA A 51 8.08 -3.30 7.38
CA ALA A 51 6.69 -2.87 7.46
C ALA A 51 6.55 -1.50 8.17
N ASP A 52 7.33 -1.25 9.22
CA ASP A 52 7.29 0.03 9.92
C ASP A 52 7.85 1.16 9.05
N THR A 53 8.97 0.93 8.35
CA THR A 53 9.55 1.90 7.42
C THR A 53 8.59 2.26 6.28
N LEU A 54 7.89 1.27 5.74
CA LEU A 54 6.88 1.49 4.70
C LEU A 54 5.72 2.34 5.25
N VAL A 55 5.08 1.90 6.33
CA VAL A 55 3.91 2.61 6.91
C VAL A 55 4.26 4.05 7.29
N ASP A 56 5.40 4.24 7.94
CA ASP A 56 5.93 5.56 8.30
C ASP A 56 6.13 6.47 7.08
N SER A 57 6.64 5.91 5.98
CA SER A 57 6.78 6.62 4.72
C SER A 57 5.44 7.03 4.12
N LEU A 58 4.45 6.12 4.09
CA LEU A 58 3.11 6.43 3.57
C LEU A 58 2.41 7.51 4.41
N CYS A 59 2.45 7.38 5.74
CA CYS A 59 1.82 8.30 6.70
C CYS A 59 2.39 9.73 6.65
N ARG A 60 3.67 9.89 6.30
CA ARG A 60 4.28 11.22 6.09
C ARG A 60 3.78 11.91 4.82
N LEU A 61 3.37 11.15 3.82
CA LEU A 61 3.12 11.68 2.49
C LEU A 61 1.70 12.18 2.30
N ALA A 62 0.71 11.64 3.00
CA ALA A 62 -0.68 12.10 2.88
C ALA A 62 -1.50 11.89 4.16
N PRO A 63 -2.54 12.70 4.40
CA PRO A 63 -3.48 12.50 5.49
C PRO A 63 -4.48 11.37 5.22
N ARG A 64 -4.55 10.83 4.00
CA ARG A 64 -5.40 9.69 3.62
C ARG A 64 -4.59 8.64 2.87
N ILE A 65 -4.78 7.38 3.25
CA ILE A 65 -4.10 6.24 2.64
C ILE A 65 -5.14 5.24 2.13
N PHE A 66 -5.01 4.82 0.88
CA PHE A 66 -5.65 3.63 0.33
C PHE A 66 -4.59 2.52 0.29
N PHE A 67 -4.89 1.37 0.89
CA PHE A 67 -3.92 0.31 1.10
C PHE A 67 -4.50 -1.06 0.78
N THR A 68 -3.73 -1.91 0.11
CA THR A 68 -3.96 -3.36 0.01
C THR A 68 -2.67 -4.10 0.27
N ALA A 69 -2.79 -5.26 0.91
CA ALA A 69 -1.71 -6.23 1.04
C ALA A 69 -2.33 -7.62 1.22
N ALA A 70 -1.68 -8.63 0.65
CA ALA A 70 -2.10 -10.02 0.78
C ALA A 70 -2.18 -10.48 2.26
N VAL A 71 -3.25 -11.20 2.58
CA VAL A 71 -3.44 -11.86 3.89
C VAL A 71 -2.85 -13.28 3.88
N PRO A 72 -2.57 -13.89 5.05
CA PRO A 72 -1.94 -15.21 5.11
C PRO A 72 -2.68 -16.28 4.30
N GLY A 73 -1.94 -16.97 3.43
CA GLY A 73 -2.41 -18.03 2.54
C GLY A 73 -2.91 -17.55 1.17
N GLN A 74 -2.79 -16.26 0.83
CA GLN A 74 -3.31 -15.71 -0.42
C GLN A 74 -2.38 -16.00 -1.63
N GLY A 75 -1.09 -16.16 -1.39
CA GLY A 75 -0.10 -16.49 -2.42
C GLY A 75 1.13 -17.21 -1.84
N PRO A 76 1.85 -18.00 -2.66
CA PRO A 76 3.02 -18.72 -2.20
C PRO A 76 4.25 -17.80 -2.08
N ARG A 77 5.17 -18.15 -1.19
CA ARG A 77 6.50 -17.50 -1.09
C ARG A 77 7.27 -17.49 -2.42
N SER A 78 7.04 -18.46 -3.31
CA SER A 78 7.70 -18.56 -4.61
C SER A 78 7.36 -17.41 -5.57
N ILE A 79 6.25 -16.70 -5.37
CA ILE A 79 5.91 -15.48 -6.11
C ILE A 79 6.21 -14.22 -5.30
N GLY A 80 7.02 -14.36 -4.24
CA GLY A 80 7.47 -13.25 -3.41
C GLY A 80 6.53 -12.88 -2.27
N HIS A 81 5.49 -13.65 -1.94
CA HIS A 81 4.64 -13.40 -0.76
C HIS A 81 5.38 -13.85 0.51
N ILE A 82 6.21 -12.97 1.07
CA ILE A 82 7.08 -13.29 2.21
C ILE A 82 6.58 -12.68 3.53
N ASN A 83 5.65 -11.72 3.46
CA ASN A 83 5.09 -10.99 4.59
C ASN A 83 3.57 -10.81 4.46
N GLU A 84 2.87 -11.91 4.19
CA GLU A 84 1.41 -11.89 4.28
C GLU A 84 0.98 -11.70 5.73
N GLN A 85 0.16 -10.69 5.99
CA GLN A 85 -0.23 -10.27 7.33
C GLN A 85 -1.73 -10.00 7.39
N PRO A 86 -2.40 -10.32 8.51
CA PRO A 86 -3.83 -10.05 8.67
C PRO A 86 -4.09 -8.53 8.64
N HIS A 87 -5.32 -8.12 8.29
CA HIS A 87 -5.67 -6.70 8.21
C HIS A 87 -5.39 -5.95 9.53
N GLU A 88 -5.61 -6.59 10.67
CA GLU A 88 -5.41 -6.04 12.01
C GLU A 88 -3.95 -5.65 12.27
N TYR A 89 -2.99 -6.36 11.66
CA TYR A 89 -1.57 -6.02 11.73
C TYR A 89 -1.31 -4.65 11.10
N TRP A 90 -1.80 -4.45 9.88
CA TRP A 90 -1.66 -3.18 9.17
C TRP A 90 -2.44 -2.06 9.87
N GLN A 91 -3.66 -2.34 10.32
CA GLN A 91 -4.46 -1.38 11.09
C GLN A 91 -3.73 -0.90 12.33
N LYS A 92 -3.07 -1.81 13.07
CA LYS A 92 -2.27 -1.44 14.24
C LYS A 92 -1.10 -0.53 13.85
N LYS A 93 -0.34 -0.87 12.80
CA LYS A 93 0.78 -0.04 12.37
C LYS A 93 0.34 1.37 11.96
N PHE A 94 -0.72 1.50 11.18
CA PHE A 94 -1.28 2.82 10.86
C PHE A 94 -1.77 3.56 12.12
N ALA A 95 -2.38 2.86 13.07
CA ALA A 95 -2.82 3.46 14.34
C ALA A 95 -1.68 4.03 15.18
N ASP A 96 -0.52 3.35 15.20
CA ASP A 96 0.70 3.82 15.87
C ASP A 96 1.22 5.15 15.26
N HIS A 97 0.81 5.49 14.04
CA HIS A 97 1.08 6.76 13.35
C HIS A 97 -0.06 7.79 13.43
N ASN A 98 -1.03 7.62 14.33
CA ASN A 98 -2.23 8.46 14.46
C ASN A 98 -3.18 8.40 13.25
N PHE A 99 -3.24 7.29 12.53
CA PHE A 99 -4.26 7.04 11.51
C PHE A 99 -5.37 6.14 12.04
N CYS A 100 -6.60 6.40 11.64
CA CYS A 100 -7.77 5.56 11.91
C CYS A 100 -8.14 4.75 10.68
N TYR A 101 -8.41 3.46 10.87
CA TYR A 101 -9.08 2.65 9.85
C TYR A 101 -10.50 3.18 9.63
N HIS A 102 -10.90 3.38 8.39
CA HIS A 102 -12.23 3.82 8.00
C HIS A 102 -13.05 2.62 7.46
N PRO A 103 -13.78 1.90 8.33
CA PRO A 103 -14.44 0.65 7.94
C PRO A 103 -15.55 0.87 6.92
N GLN A 104 -16.39 1.89 7.07
CA GLN A 104 -17.52 2.13 6.17
C GLN A 104 -17.06 2.39 4.74
N LEU A 105 -16.05 3.26 4.56
CA LEU A 105 -15.49 3.55 3.24
C LEU A 105 -14.78 2.33 2.65
N SER A 106 -14.00 1.60 3.46
CA SER A 106 -13.36 0.36 3.02
C SER A 106 -14.41 -0.64 2.53
N HIS A 107 -15.46 -0.92 3.31
CA HIS A 107 -16.55 -1.81 2.91
C HIS A 107 -17.30 -1.33 1.67
N HIS A 108 -17.53 -0.02 1.54
CA HIS A 108 -18.15 0.58 0.37
C HIS A 108 -17.31 0.32 -0.89
N LEU A 109 -16.01 0.60 -0.84
CA LEU A 109 -15.08 0.36 -1.95
C LEU A 109 -15.01 -1.13 -2.31
N ARG A 110 -14.93 -2.05 -1.32
CA ARG A 110 -14.98 -3.50 -1.58
C ARG A 110 -16.24 -3.90 -2.36
N ARG A 111 -17.39 -3.31 -2.05
CA ARG A 111 -18.66 -3.57 -2.76
C ARG A 111 -18.65 -2.99 -4.17
N LEU A 112 -18.18 -1.75 -4.35
CA LEU A 112 -18.07 -1.13 -5.67
C LEU A 112 -17.09 -1.91 -6.57
N PHE A 113 -15.92 -2.26 -6.06
CA PHE A 113 -14.92 -3.06 -6.77
C PHE A 113 -15.46 -4.44 -7.17
N LYS A 114 -16.33 -5.05 -6.35
CA LYS A 114 -17.05 -6.27 -6.75
C LYS A 114 -17.95 -6.04 -7.97
N GLN A 115 -18.61 -4.89 -8.06
CA GLN A 115 -19.51 -4.55 -9.18
C GLN A 115 -18.76 -4.17 -10.45
N GLN A 116 -17.50 -3.77 -10.33
CA GLN A 116 -16.61 -3.38 -11.43
C GLN A 116 -15.66 -4.51 -11.83
N ASP A 117 -15.90 -5.74 -11.37
CA ASP A 117 -15.08 -6.92 -11.65
C ASP A 117 -13.58 -6.76 -11.34
N VAL A 118 -13.25 -5.92 -10.35
CA VAL A 118 -11.88 -5.83 -9.82
C VAL A 118 -11.50 -7.16 -9.19
N SER A 119 -10.27 -7.61 -9.46
CA SER A 119 -9.71 -8.85 -8.95
C SER A 119 -9.98 -9.04 -7.45
N TRP A 120 -10.38 -10.27 -7.08
CA TRP A 120 -10.85 -10.56 -5.73
C TRP A 120 -9.79 -10.28 -4.66
N TRP A 121 -8.51 -10.45 -4.97
CA TRP A 121 -7.40 -10.21 -4.03
C TRP A 121 -7.28 -8.73 -3.67
N VAL A 122 -7.12 -7.84 -4.66
CA VAL A 122 -7.10 -6.37 -4.45
C VAL A 122 -8.38 -5.91 -3.74
N ARG A 123 -9.53 -6.41 -4.21
CA ARG A 123 -10.82 -6.06 -3.63
C ARG A 123 -10.89 -6.44 -2.16
N ASN A 124 -10.63 -7.71 -1.82
CA ASN A 124 -10.83 -8.19 -0.46
C ASN A 124 -9.86 -7.53 0.54
N ASN A 125 -8.67 -7.12 0.05
CA ASN A 125 -7.61 -6.50 0.84
C ASN A 125 -7.72 -4.98 0.98
N THR A 126 -8.72 -4.35 0.33
CA THR A 126 -8.92 -2.90 0.36
C THR A 126 -9.14 -2.38 1.77
N MET A 127 -8.26 -1.48 2.22
CA MET A 127 -8.37 -0.72 3.47
C MET A 127 -8.15 0.77 3.21
N VAL A 128 -8.90 1.61 3.90
CA VAL A 128 -8.72 3.07 3.89
C VAL A 128 -8.39 3.55 5.29
N PHE A 129 -7.40 4.43 5.37
CA PHE A 129 -6.94 5.06 6.60
C PHE A 129 -6.96 6.58 6.46
N GLU A 130 -7.29 7.27 7.55
CA GLU A 130 -7.31 8.72 7.64
C GLU A 130 -6.59 9.20 8.90
N LYS A 131 -5.84 10.29 8.79
CA LYS A 131 -5.17 10.91 9.92
C LYS A 131 -6.22 11.45 10.90
N LYS A 132 -6.00 11.20 12.20
CA LYS A 132 -6.80 11.75 13.30
C LYS A 132 -6.71 13.27 13.36
#